data_AF-A0A7Y6PIJ6-F1
#
_entry.id   AF-A0A7Y6PIJ6-F1
#
_cell.length_a   1.000
_cell.length_b   1.000
_cell.length_c   1.000
_cell.angle_alpha   90.00
_cell.angle_beta   90.00
_cell.angle_gamma   90.00
#
_symmetry.space_group_name_H-M   'P 1'
#
loop_
_entity.id
_entity.type
_entity.pdbx_description
1 polymer ?
#
loop_
_entity_poly.entity_id
_entity_poly.type
_entity_poly.pdbx_seq_one_letter_code
_entity_poly.pdbx_strand_id
1 'polypeptide(L)'
;EGFSGMANWMRKQSAKEVGHACTIAEYMVKREATPKVDKVDVVPQGWGNSLEVFEHALEHEKHISKLIDELVYLASEEKDNATQDFLWKFVREQVEEEAGVQNIVNLLK
;
A
#
# COMPACT_ATOMS: atom_id res chain seq x y z
N GLU A 1 -23.92 -11.43 -6.88
CA GLU A 1 -22.48 -11.79 -6.94
C GLU A 1 -21.51 -10.60 -6.84
N GLY A 2 -21.90 -9.36 -7.19
CA GLY A 2 -21.02 -8.18 -7.18
C GLY A 2 -20.43 -7.78 -5.81
N PHE A 3 -21.26 -7.57 -4.78
CA PHE A 3 -20.77 -7.11 -3.46
C PHE A 3 -19.90 -8.13 -2.72
N SER A 4 -20.18 -9.43 -2.87
CA SER A 4 -19.34 -10.50 -2.32
C SER A 4 -17.96 -10.54 -2.98
N GLY A 5 -17.89 -10.25 -4.28
CA GLY A 5 -16.63 -10.12 -5.02
C GLY A 5 -15.79 -8.95 -4.52
N MET A 6 -16.40 -7.77 -4.35
CA MET A 6 -15.73 -6.58 -3.83
C MET A 6 -15.20 -6.80 -2.40
N ALA A 7 -16.02 -7.36 -1.51
CA ALA A 7 -15.61 -7.65 -0.15
C ALA A 7 -14.46 -8.67 -0.08
N ASN A 8 -14.47 -9.68 -0.96
CA ASN A 8 -13.37 -10.63 -1.06
C ASN A 8 -12.10 -9.97 -1.58
N TRP A 9 -12.22 -9.10 -2.59
CA TRP A 9 -11.08 -8.33 -3.12
C TRP A 9 -10.45 -7.46 -2.03
N MET A 10 -11.26 -6.71 -1.28
CA MET A 10 -10.78 -5.87 -0.16
C MET A 10 -10.06 -6.69 0.91
N ARG A 11 -10.58 -7.88 1.26
CA ARG A 11 -9.90 -8.78 2.21
C ARG A 11 -8.56 -9.29 1.68
N LYS A 12 -8.48 -9.60 0.38
CA LYS A 12 -7.21 -10.02 -0.24
C LYS A 12 -6.18 -8.89 -0.22
N GLN A 13 -6.60 -7.65 -0.50
CA GLN A 13 -5.69 -6.51 -0.42
C GLN A 13 -5.22 -6.24 1.00
N SER A 14 -6.13 -6.28 1.99
CA SER A 14 -5.72 -6.16 3.39
C SER A 14 -4.69 -7.23 3.79
N ALA A 15 -4.86 -8.48 3.36
CA ALA A 15 -3.88 -9.53 3.62
C ALA A 15 -2.54 -9.30 2.89
N LYS A 16 -2.58 -8.74 1.68
CA LYS A 16 -1.40 -8.36 0.91
C LYS A 16 -0.60 -7.26 1.63
N GLU A 17 -1.27 -6.21 2.08
CA GLU A 17 -0.61 -5.09 2.79
C GLU A 17 0.00 -5.50 4.13
N VAL A 18 -0.62 -6.45 4.85
CA VAL A 18 0.02 -7.06 6.03
C VAL A 18 1.32 -7.78 5.64
N GLY A 19 1.33 -8.45 4.48
CA GLY A 19 2.54 -9.07 3.91
C GLY A 19 3.62 -8.04 3.56
N HIS A 20 3.25 -6.88 3.03
CA HIS A 20 4.19 -5.77 2.79
C HIS A 20 4.82 -5.27 4.09
N ALA A 21 4.01 -5.03 5.13
CA ALA A 21 4.51 -4.63 6.44
C ALA A 21 5.52 -5.64 7.02
N CYS A 22 5.23 -6.93 6.92
CA CYS A 22 6.17 -7.99 7.32
C CYS A 22 7.46 -7.96 6.48
N THR A 23 7.34 -7.80 5.16
CA THR A 23 8.51 -7.74 4.25
C THR A 23 9.44 -6.58 4.63
N ILE A 24 8.89 -5.41 4.96
CA ILE A 24 9.64 -4.24 5.41
C ILE A 24 10.31 -4.53 6.75
N ALA A 25 9.59 -5.11 7.73
CA ALA A 25 10.16 -5.46 9.03
C ALA A 25 11.31 -6.48 8.91
N GLU A 26 11.16 -7.50 8.06
CA GLU A 26 12.22 -8.47 7.79
C GLU A 26 13.44 -7.83 7.13
N TYR A 27 13.23 -6.88 6.21
CA TYR A 27 14.31 -6.11 5.62
C TYR A 27 15.07 -5.29 6.67
N MET A 28 14.34 -4.61 7.57
CA MET A 28 14.94 -3.87 8.68
C MET A 28 15.80 -4.79 9.56
N VAL A 29 15.32 -5.99 9.90
CA VAL A 29 16.09 -6.97 10.69
C VAL A 29 17.36 -7.40 9.95
N LYS A 30 17.32 -7.63 8.63
CA LYS A 30 18.51 -7.94 7.82
C LYS A 30 19.53 -6.81 7.79
N ARG A 31 19.08 -5.58 8.00
CA ARG A 31 19.91 -4.37 8.15
C ARG A 31 20.26 -4.07 9.60
N GLU A 32 20.08 -5.04 10.49
CA GLU A 32 20.38 -4.95 11.93
C GLU A 32 19.58 -3.87 12.67
N ALA A 33 18.46 -3.42 12.09
CA ALA A 33 17.53 -2.49 12.72
C ALA A 33 16.45 -3.25 13.52
N THR A 34 15.86 -2.57 14.51
CA THR A 34 14.74 -3.11 15.29
C THR A 34 13.43 -2.51 14.78
N PRO A 35 12.60 -3.27 14.03
CA PRO A 35 11.29 -2.78 13.59
C PRO A 35 10.39 -2.54 14.81
N LYS A 36 9.70 -1.40 14.80
CA LYS A 36 8.73 -1.03 15.83
C LYS A 36 7.38 -0.83 15.16
N VAL A 37 6.36 -1.52 15.67
CA VAL A 37 4.97 -1.36 15.24
C VAL A 37 4.23 -0.63 16.35
N ASP A 38 3.62 0.49 16.03
CA ASP A 38 2.77 1.26 16.94
C ASP A 38 1.30 1.04 16.58
N LYS A 39 0.41 1.78 17.25
CA LYS A 39 -1.03 1.77 17.00
C LYS A 39 -1.33 2.11 15.54
N VAL A 40 -2.26 1.37 14.96
CA VAL A 40 -2.86 1.68 13.67
C VAL A 40 -4.09 2.55 13.92
N ASP A 41 -4.15 3.70 13.24
CA ASP A 41 -5.27 4.63 13.37
C ASP A 41 -6.59 4.01 12.88
N VAL A 42 -7.69 4.54 13.41
CA VAL A 42 -9.02 4.11 12.99
C VAL A 42 -9.31 4.57 11.56
N VAL A 43 -9.83 3.65 10.74
CA VAL A 43 -10.29 3.95 9.38
C VAL A 43 -11.79 4.23 9.37
N PRO A 44 -12.31 4.97 8.35
CA PRO A 44 -13.75 5.13 8.17
C PRO A 44 -14.49 3.79 8.23
N GLN A 45 -15.65 3.78 8.88
CA GLN A 45 -16.46 2.56 9.09
C GLN A 45 -17.71 2.52 8.22
N GLY A 46 -17.92 3.51 7.35
CA GLY A 46 -19.09 3.61 6.50
C GLY A 46 -18.83 4.46 5.27
N TRP A 47 -19.41 4.03 4.16
CA TRP A 47 -19.42 4.70 2.86
C TRP A 47 -20.84 4.67 2.31
N GLY A 48 -21.22 5.64 1.48
CA GLY A 48 -22.56 5.72 0.91
C GLY A 48 -22.83 4.63 -0.12
N ASN A 49 -21.82 4.26 -0.90
CA ASN A 49 -21.92 3.23 -1.94
C ASN A 49 -20.55 2.59 -2.24
N SER A 50 -20.52 1.57 -3.11
CA SER A 50 -19.29 0.87 -3.46
C SER A 50 -18.28 1.72 -4.24
N LEU A 51 -18.74 2.67 -5.06
CA LEU A 51 -17.84 3.57 -5.79
C LEU A 51 -17.02 4.40 -4.80
N GLU A 52 -17.64 4.97 -3.77
CA GLU A 52 -16.96 5.72 -2.71
C GLU A 52 -15.92 4.87 -1.96
N VAL A 53 -16.17 3.57 -1.75
CA VAL A 53 -15.19 2.67 -1.12
C VAL A 53 -13.93 2.54 -2.00
N PHE A 54 -14.09 2.32 -3.30
CA PHE A 54 -12.96 2.14 -4.22
C PHE A 54 -12.25 3.45 -4.56
N GLU A 55 -12.96 4.58 -4.60
CA GLU A 55 -12.33 5.91 -4.69
C GLU A 55 -11.48 6.19 -3.44
N HIS A 56 -11.98 5.85 -2.25
CA HIS A 56 -11.19 5.98 -1.03
C HIS A 56 -9.98 5.04 -1.01
N ALA A 57 -10.12 3.80 -1.49
CA ALA A 57 -9.00 2.88 -1.64
C ALA A 57 -7.94 3.42 -2.62
N LEU A 58 -8.35 3.96 -3.76
CA LEU A 58 -7.45 4.55 -4.75
C LEU A 58 -6.66 5.73 -4.17
N GLU A 59 -7.32 6.61 -3.43
CA GLU A 59 -6.63 7.73 -2.76
C GLU A 59 -5.65 7.23 -1.68
N HIS A 60 -5.98 6.12 -1.01
CA HIS A 60 -5.07 5.48 -0.08
C HIS A 60 -3.83 4.89 -0.79
N GLU A 61 -4.00 4.20 -1.92
CA GLU A 61 -2.87 3.69 -2.70
C GLU A 61 -1.93 4.80 -3.18
N LYS A 62 -2.49 5.90 -3.69
CA LYS A 62 -1.71 7.09 -4.06
C LYS A 62 -0.97 7.71 -2.87
N HIS A 63 -1.56 7.64 -1.67
CA HIS A 63 -0.90 8.09 -0.46
C HIS A 63 0.30 7.20 -0.11
N ILE A 64 0.13 5.87 -0.17
CA ILE A 64 1.20 4.90 0.04
C ILE A 64 2.34 5.13 -0.96
N SER A 65 2.03 5.33 -2.24
CA SER A 65 3.04 5.61 -3.28
C SER A 65 3.91 6.82 -2.93
N LYS A 66 3.31 7.92 -2.44
CA LYS A 66 4.05 9.10 -1.98
C LYS A 66 4.98 8.78 -0.81
N LEU A 67 4.53 7.99 0.16
CA LEU A 67 5.37 7.60 1.30
C LEU A 67 6.55 6.72 0.85
N ILE A 68 6.33 5.82 -0.11
CA ILE A 68 7.42 5.02 -0.69
C ILE A 68 8.41 5.90 -1.45
N ASP A 69 7.94 6.86 -2.26
CA ASP A 69 8.80 7.80 -2.98
C ASP A 69 9.64 8.65 -2.02
N GLU A 70 9.04 9.15 -0.94
CA GLU A 70 9.74 9.88 0.13
C GLU A 70 10.86 9.03 0.76
N LEU A 71 10.60 7.74 1.01
CA LEU A 71 11.62 6.82 1.52
C LEU A 71 12.73 6.56 0.48
N VAL A 72 12.41 6.45 -0.81
CA VAL A 72 13.39 6.29 -1.89
C VAL A 72 14.30 7.52 -1.99
N TYR A 73 13.73 8.72 -1.89
CA TYR A 73 14.49 9.97 -1.87
C TYR A 73 15.41 10.03 -0.66
N LEU A 74 14.90 9.75 0.54
CA LEU A 74 15.70 9.74 1.76
C LEU A 74 16.85 8.71 1.68
N ALA A 75 16.58 7.50 1.21
CA ALA A 75 17.62 6.48 1.01
C ALA A 75 18.70 6.96 0.02
N SER A 76 18.30 7.70 -1.01
CA SER A 76 19.23 8.31 -1.97
C SER A 76 20.10 9.39 -1.33
N GLU A 77 19.52 10.27 -0.52
CA GLU A 77 20.23 11.36 0.17
C GLU A 77 21.25 10.81 1.17
N GLU A 78 20.87 9.75 1.90
CA GLU A 78 21.73 9.02 2.83
C GLU A 78 22.73 8.08 2.14
N LYS A 79 22.67 7.98 0.80
CA LYS A 79 23.50 7.07 -0.03
C LYS A 79 23.36 5.60 0.36
N ASP A 80 22.19 5.20 0.86
CA ASP A 80 21.84 3.83 1.17
C ASP A 80 21.30 3.09 -0.06
N ASN A 81 22.22 2.66 -0.92
CA ASN A 81 21.88 1.95 -2.15
C ASN A 81 21.08 0.66 -1.92
N ALA A 82 21.32 -0.03 -0.80
CA ALA A 82 20.62 -1.28 -0.51
C ALA A 82 19.17 -1.03 -0.10
N THR A 83 18.88 0.06 0.62
CA THR A 83 17.50 0.45 0.95
C THR A 83 16.81 1.02 -0.27
N GLN A 84 17.52 1.79 -1.09
CA GLN A 84 16.98 2.30 -2.35
C GLN A 84 16.55 1.17 -3.29
N ASP A 85 17.41 0.16 -3.52
CA ASP A 85 17.07 -1.02 -4.34
C ASP A 85 15.88 -1.80 -3.78
N PHE A 86 15.84 -2.00 -2.46
CA PHE A 86 14.71 -2.65 -1.79
C PHE A 86 13.39 -1.91 -2.03
N LEU A 87 13.38 -0.59 -1.86
CA LEU A 87 12.18 0.24 -2.02
C LEU A 87 11.72 0.34 -3.48
N TRP A 88 12.62 0.25 -4.46
CA TRP A 88 12.25 0.21 -5.89
C TRP A 88 11.35 -0.96 -6.26
N LYS A 89 11.36 -2.06 -5.48
CA LYS A 89 10.35 -3.12 -5.62
C LYS A 89 8.94 -2.57 -5.39
N PHE A 90 8.73 -1.84 -4.31
CA PHE A 90 7.44 -1.28 -3.93
C PHE A 90 7.00 -0.17 -4.88
N VAL A 91 7.93 0.66 -5.39
CA VAL A 91 7.59 1.66 -6.42
C VAL A 91 6.97 1.00 -7.64
N ARG A 92 7.57 -0.10 -8.14
CA ARG A 92 7.03 -0.82 -9.30
C ARG A 92 5.68 -1.48 -9.00
N GLU A 93 5.51 -1.98 -7.78
CA GLU A 93 4.27 -2.62 -7.35
C GLU A 93 3.12 -1.63 -7.21
N GLN A 94 3.36 -0.45 -6.64
CA GLN A 94 2.33 0.58 -6.48
C GLN A 94 1.80 1.11 -7.82
N VAL A 95 2.62 1.14 -8.88
CA VAL A 95 2.14 1.49 -10.23
C VAL A 95 1.04 0.52 -10.70
N GLU A 96 1.20 -0.76 -10.43
CA GLU A 96 0.22 -1.79 -10.78
C GLU A 96 -1.00 -1.76 -9.85
N GLU A 97 -0.81 -1.50 -8.56
CA GLU A 97 -1.91 -1.37 -7.60
C GLU A 97 -2.82 -0.17 -7.94
N GLU A 98 -2.24 1.02 -8.14
CA GLU A 98 -3.01 2.21 -8.52
C GLU A 98 -3.80 1.98 -9.82
N ALA A 99 -3.17 1.40 -10.84
CA ALA A 99 -3.83 1.07 -12.09
C ALA A 99 -4.96 0.06 -11.89
N GLY A 100 -4.75 -0.96 -11.05
CA GLY A 100 -5.73 -1.96 -10.68
C GLY A 100 -6.97 -1.37 -10.02
N VAL A 101 -6.78 -0.52 -8.99
CA VAL A 101 -7.90 0.13 -8.29
C VAL A 101 -8.60 1.14 -9.20
N GLN A 102 -7.85 1.91 -9.99
CA GLN A 102 -8.41 2.88 -10.93
C GLN A 102 -9.31 2.21 -11.98
N ASN A 103 -8.95 1.01 -12.46
CA ASN A 103 -9.79 0.24 -13.35
C ASN A 103 -11.12 -0.17 -12.71
N ILE A 104 -11.11 -0.53 -11.43
CA ILE A 104 -12.34 -0.86 -10.69
C ILE A 104 -13.21 0.39 -10.51
N VAL A 105 -12.61 1.53 -10.15
CA VAL A 105 -13.34 2.81 -10.05
C VAL A 105 -14.01 3.15 -11.39
N ASN A 106 -13.32 2.98 -12.50
CA ASN A 106 -13.87 3.27 -13.83
C ASN A 106 -15.02 2.32 -14.21
N LEU A 107 -14.99 1.06 -13.76
CA LEU A 107 -16.07 0.11 -14.00
C LEU A 107 -17.34 0.41 -13.18
N LEU A 108 -17.19 1.10 -12.04
CA LEU A 108 -18.29 1.45 -11.14
C LEU A 108 -18.94 2.79 -11.46
N LYS A 109 -18.34 3.60 -12.34
CA LYS A 109 -18.90 4.85 -12.86
C LYS A 109 -19.86 4.58 -14.01
#